data_AF-A0A9D6KZ62-F1
#
_entry.id   AF-A0A9D6KZ62-F1
#
_cell.length_a   1.000
_cell.length_b   1.000
_cell.length_c   1.000
_cell.angle_alpha   90.00
_cell.angle_beta   90.00
_cell.angle_gamma   90.00
#
_symmetry.space_group_name_H-M   'P 1'
#
loop_
_entity.id
_entity.type
_entity.pdbx_description
1 polymer ?
#
loop_
_entity_poly.entity_id
_entity_poly.type
_entity_poly.pdbx_seq_one_letter_code
_entity_poly.pdbx_strand_id
1 'polypeptide(L)' 'MLTIDELNLKLLSELKEMADAMGVKNAKKLTKEELVYKILDQQAVSGAPVPASKNEGQPERKMRPRRRENVAP' A
#
# COMPACT_ATOMS: atom_id res chain seq x y z
N MET A 1 3.11 -2.14 -16.84
CA MET A 1 3.17 -1.93 -15.38
C MET A 1 4.09 -0.74 -15.17
N LEU A 2 3.66 0.27 -14.42
CA LEU A 2 4.46 1.50 -14.23
C LEU A 2 5.49 1.27 -13.13
N THR A 3 6.70 1.79 -13.32
CA THR A 3 7.79 1.73 -12.35
C THR A 3 7.83 2.97 -11.45
N ILE A 4 8.58 2.89 -10.34
CA ILE A 4 8.74 4.00 -9.39
C ILE A 4 9.27 5.28 -10.07
N ASP A 5 10.21 5.13 -11.02
CA ASP A 5 10.78 6.25 -11.77
C ASP A 5 9.78 6.90 -12.72
N GLU A 6 8.98 6.09 -13.42
CA GLU A 6 7.92 6.60 -14.30
C GLU A 6 6.86 7.39 -13.52
N LEU A 7 6.48 6.90 -12.34
CA LEU A 7 5.55 7.61 -11.44
C LEU A 7 6.19 8.88 -10.86
N ASN A 8 7.49 8.89 -10.61
CA ASN A 8 8.21 10.09 -10.15
C ASN A 8 8.37 11.16 -11.23
N LEU A 9 8.38 10.80 -12.51
CA LEU A 9 8.41 11.76 -13.62
C LEU A 9 7.05 12.42 -13.86
N LYS A 10 5.96 11.79 -13.42
CA LYS A 10 4.60 12.29 -13.57
C LYS A 10 4.33 13.53 -12.72
N LEU A 11 3.40 14.36 -13.19
CA LEU A 11 2.94 15.51 -12.42
C LEU A 11 2.13 15.06 -11.21
N LEU A 12 2.19 15.87 -10.15
CA LEU A 12 1.41 15.63 -8.93
C LEU A 12 -0.11 15.59 -9.24
N SER A 13 -0.57 16.38 -10.20
CA SER A 13 -1.96 16.33 -10.69
C SER A 13 -2.31 14.99 -11.34
N GLU A 14 -1.43 14.45 -12.20
CA GLU A 14 -1.64 13.13 -12.83
C GLU A 14 -1.62 12.01 -11.79
N LEU A 15 -0.72 12.08 -10.81
CA LEU A 15 -0.68 11.11 -9.71
C LEU A 15 -1.97 11.15 -8.86
N LYS A 16 -2.54 12.34 -8.63
CA LYS A 16 -3.83 12.48 -7.94
C LYS A 16 -4.96 11.85 -8.72
N GLU A 17 -5.02 12.07 -10.04
CA GLU A 17 -6.04 11.46 -10.90
C GLU A 17 -5.93 9.94 -10.95
N MET A 18 -4.71 9.40 -11.09
CA MET A 18 -4.48 7.95 -11.05
C MET A 18 -4.88 7.35 -9.70
N ALA A 19 -4.52 8.02 -8.60
CA ALA A 19 -4.89 7.60 -7.26
C ALA A 19 -6.42 7.64 -7.06
N ASP A 20 -7.10 8.68 -7.52
CA ASP A 20 -8.58 8.78 -7.47
C ASP A 20 -9.24 7.69 -8.35
N ALA A 21 -8.71 7.42 -9.55
CA ALA A 21 -9.19 6.36 -10.44
C ALA A 21 -9.01 4.95 -9.84
N MET A 22 -7.94 4.74 -9.06
CA MET A 22 -7.69 3.50 -8.32
C MET A 22 -8.43 3.43 -6.97
N GLY A 23 -9.20 4.46 -6.60
CA GLY A 23 -9.97 4.48 -5.35
C GLY A 23 -9.17 4.82 -4.09
N VAL A 24 -7.98 5.42 -4.22
CA VAL A 24 -7.15 5.88 -3.10
C VAL A 24 -7.79 7.10 -2.43
N LYS A 25 -8.42 6.86 -1.27
CA LYS A 25 -9.01 7.93 -0.46
C LYS A 25 -7.94 8.91 0.04
N ASN A 26 -8.26 10.20 -0.02
CA ASN A 26 -7.40 11.32 0.39
C ASN A 26 -6.19 11.62 -0.53
N ALA A 27 -6.21 11.21 -1.80
CA ALA A 27 -5.16 11.54 -2.77
C ALA A 27 -4.77 13.04 -2.79
N LYS A 28 -5.74 13.92 -2.57
CA LYS A 28 -5.54 15.38 -2.52
C LYS A 28 -4.66 15.87 -1.35
N LYS A 29 -4.60 15.11 -0.26
CA LYS A 29 -3.87 15.44 0.98
C LYS A 29 -2.50 14.75 1.07
N LEU A 30 -2.24 13.77 0.20
CA LEU A 30 -1.00 13.01 0.18
C LEU A 30 0.10 13.77 -0.55
N THR A 31 1.34 13.54 -0.13
CA THR A 31 2.51 14.05 -0.84
C THR A 31 2.77 13.26 -2.12
N LYS A 32 3.68 13.75 -2.97
CA LYS A 32 4.04 13.06 -4.21
C LYS A 32 4.54 11.64 -3.93
N GLU A 33 5.46 11.48 -2.99
CA GLU A 33 6.01 10.16 -2.61
C GLU A 33 4.91 9.23 -2.10
N GLU A 34 4.03 9.71 -1.21
CA GLU A 34 2.93 8.90 -0.70
C GLU A 34 1.94 8.46 -1.80
N LEU A 35 1.66 9.34 -2.77
CA LEU A 35 0.83 9.00 -3.93
C LEU A 35 1.49 7.90 -4.77
N VAL A 36 2.78 8.03 -5.07
CA VAL A 36 3.54 7.05 -5.83
C VAL A 36 3.48 5.67 -5.14
N TYR A 37 3.77 5.60 -3.84
CA TYR A 37 3.72 4.35 -3.09
C TYR A 37 2.31 3.72 -3.06
N LYS A 38 1.26 4.53 -2.84
CA LYS A 38 -0.11 4.00 -2.83
C LYS A 38 -0.57 3.52 -4.19
N ILE A 39 -0.16 4.19 -5.27
CA ILE A 39 -0.48 3.76 -6.64
C ILE A 39 0.20 2.43 -6.94
N LEU A 40 1.46 2.23 -6.55
CA LEU A 40 2.16 0.95 -6.70
C LEU A 40 1.47 -0.18 -5.93
N ASP A 41 1.04 0.09 -4.70
CA ASP A 41 0.28 -0.86 -3.88
C ASP A 41 -1.06 -1.22 -4.55
N GLN A 42 -1.81 -0.22 -5.04
CA GLN A 42 -3.06 -0.46 -5.75
C GLN A 42 -2.89 -1.20 -7.08
N GLN A 43 -1.78 -1.00 -7.79
CA GLN A 43 -1.45 -1.77 -8.99
C GLN A 43 -1.20 -3.25 -8.66
N ALA A 44 -0.58 -3.54 -7.51
CA ALA A 44 -0.37 -4.90 -7.04
C ALA A 44 -1.69 -5.57 -6.61
N VAL A 45 -2.59 -4.82 -5.97
CA VAL A 45 -3.88 -5.32 -5.48
C VAL A 45 -4.92 -5.47 -6.60
N SER A 46 -4.95 -4.55 -7.57
CA SER A 46 -5.95 -4.54 -8.67
C SER A 46 -5.73 -5.64 -9.72
N GLY A 47 -4.79 -6.55 -9.52
CA GLY A 47 -4.74 -7.82 -10.25
C GLY A 47 -4.22 -7.73 -11.69
N ALA A 48 -3.39 -6.74 -12.03
CA ALA A 48 -2.59 -6.83 -13.26
C ALA A 48 -1.41 -7.80 -13.02
N PRO A 49 -1.24 -8.85 -13.84
CA PRO A 49 -0.36 -9.96 -13.52
C PRO A 49 1.11 -9.55 -13.66
N VAL A 50 1.82 -9.52 -12.53
CA VAL A 50 3.26 -9.79 -12.52
C VAL A 50 3.60 -10.81 -11.44
N PRO A 51 4.45 -11.80 -11.75
CA PRO A 51 4.93 -12.74 -10.77
C PRO A 51 5.94 -12.06 -9.85
N ALA A 52 5.76 -12.29 -8.55
CA ALA A 52 6.78 -12.24 -7.50
C ALA A 52 7.64 -10.96 -7.37
N SER A 53 7.33 -10.16 -6.35
CA SER A 53 8.20 -10.13 -5.17
C SER A 53 7.40 -9.69 -3.96
N LYS A 54 7.24 -10.65 -3.03
CA LYS A 54 6.85 -10.38 -1.65
C LYS A 54 7.82 -9.34 -1.08
N ASN A 55 7.33 -8.18 -0.67
CA ASN A 55 7.90 -7.53 0.51
C ASN A 55 6.82 -6.74 1.26
N GLU A 56 6.36 -7.38 2.33
CA GLU A 56 6.14 -6.79 3.65
C GLU A 56 5.38 -5.45 3.73
N GLY A 57 4.10 -5.56 4.09
CA GLY A 57 3.29 -4.40 4.48
C GLY A 57 1.98 -4.77 5.18
N GLN A 58 1.93 -5.91 5.90
CA GLN A 58 0.81 -6.12 6.82
C GLN A 58 1.05 -5.27 8.07
N PRO A 59 0.19 -4.30 8.42
CA PRO A 59 0.19 -3.77 9.77
C PRO A 59 -0.38 -4.87 10.64
N GLU A 60 0.49 -5.60 11.32
CA GLU A 60 0.17 -6.55 12.38
C GLU A 60 -0.62 -5.79 13.46
N ARG A 61 -1.94 -5.75 13.29
CA ARG A 61 -2.88 -5.23 14.27
C ARG A 61 -2.84 -6.20 15.45
N LYS A 62 -2.02 -5.85 16.44
CA LYS A 62 -2.25 -5.99 17.88
C LYS A 62 -3.26 -7.09 18.25
N MET A 63 -2.77 -8.25 18.68
CA MET A 63 -3.48 -9.01 19.70
C MET A 63 -2.49 -9.45 20.79
N ARG A 64 -2.56 -8.72 21.90
CA ARG A 64 -1.77 -8.90 23.14
C ARG A 64 -1.97 -10.33 23.71
N PRO A 65 -0.99 -10.85 24.46
CA PRO A 65 -0.97 -12.24 24.89
C PRO A 65 -2.03 -12.45 25.96
N ARG A 66 -2.93 -13.40 25.74
CA ARG A 66 -3.78 -13.94 26.79
C ARG A 66 -3.45 -15.41 26.94
N ARG A 67 -2.73 -15.72 28.02
CA ARG A 67 -3.29 -16.41 29.20
C ARG A 67 -2.17 -17.16 29.91
N ARG A 68 -1.64 -16.56 30.97
CA ARG A 68 -1.16 -17.35 32.11
C ARG A 68 -2.37 -18.10 32.63
N GLU A 69 -2.35 -19.41 32.60
CA GLU A 69 -3.01 -20.20 33.64
C GLU A 69 -2.14 -21.42 33.90
N ASN A 70 -1.50 -21.41 35.05
CA ASN A 70 -0.97 -22.60 35.69
C ASN A 70 -2.12 -23.59 35.84
N VAL A 71 -1.96 -24.81 35.34
CA VAL A 71 -2.67 -25.97 35.90
C VAL A 71 -1.71 -27.16 35.90
N ALA A 72 -1.00 -27.31 37.01
CA ALA A 72 -0.49 -28.60 37.48
C ALA A 72 -0.87 -28.69 38.97
N PRO A 73 -1.45 -29.81 39.37
CA PRO A 73 -0.75 -30.66 40.33
C PRO A 73 -0.25 -31.96 39.71
#